data_AF-A0A1H8K115-F1
#
_entry.id   AF-A0A1H8K115-F1
#
_cell.length_a   1.000
_cell.length_b   1.000
_cell.length_c   1.000
_cell.angle_alpha   90.00
_cell.angle_beta   90.00
_cell.angle_gamma   90.00
#
_symmetry.space_group_name_H-M   'P 1'
#
loop_
_entity.id
_entity.type
_entity.pdbx_description
1 polymer ?
#
loop_
_entity_poly.entity_id
_entity_poly.type
_entity_poly.pdbx_seq_one_letter_code
_entity_poly.pdbx_strand_id
1 'polypeptide(L)'
;MQRDDRGRFMKGNSMAGGNKGNTLPKYGNKNAVRHGLYSTFQVVTKLTTTDEYLYIYLSRSNMIKIATSHFFIDEQGRIRIHEAVATDLERLGIELEE
;
A
#
# COMPACT_ATOMS: atom_id res chain seq x y z
N MET A 1 11.89 -32.93 16.58
CA MET A 1 11.88 -31.46 16.39
C MET A 1 12.70 -31.17 15.14
N GLN A 2 12.09 -30.72 14.03
CA GLN A 2 12.72 -30.69 12.69
C GLN A 2 13.49 -29.38 12.39
N ARG A 3 14.50 -29.06 13.20
CA ARG A 3 15.43 -27.94 12.96
C ARG A 3 16.86 -28.45 12.96
N ASP A 4 17.75 -27.77 12.23
CA ASP A 4 19.19 -28.05 12.29
C ASP A 4 19.83 -27.46 13.56
N ASP A 5 21.10 -27.81 13.80
CA ASP A 5 21.87 -27.37 14.97
C ASP A 5 22.11 -25.85 15.01
N ARG A 6 21.73 -25.14 13.94
CA ARG A 6 21.77 -23.68 13.80
C ARG A 6 20.36 -23.07 13.84
N GLY A 7 19.33 -23.84 14.20
CA GLY A 7 17.94 -23.41 14.36
C GLY A 7 17.14 -23.26 13.06
N ARG A 8 17.72 -23.58 11.89
CA ARG A 8 17.07 -23.45 10.58
C ARG A 8 16.08 -24.59 10.35
N PHE A 9 15.06 -24.31 9.56
CA PHE A 9 14.12 -25.34 9.13
C PHE A 9 14.78 -26.26 8.10
N MET A 10 14.69 -27.57 8.34
CA MET A 10 15.16 -28.60 7.40
C MET A 10 14.36 -28.54 6.09
N LYS A 11 15.01 -28.82 4.95
CA LYS A 11 14.36 -28.86 3.62
C LYS A 11 13.29 -29.97 3.62
N GLY A 12 12.04 -29.62 3.34
CA GLY A 12 10.89 -30.52 3.45
C GLY A 12 10.05 -30.37 4.72
N ASN A 13 10.42 -29.44 5.62
CA ASN A 13 9.64 -29.15 6.81
C ASN A 13 8.51 -28.15 6.49
N SER A 14 7.28 -28.65 6.41
CA SER A 14 6.05 -27.88 6.17
C SER A 14 5.43 -27.29 7.45
N MET A 15 5.96 -27.61 8.63
CA MET A 15 5.52 -27.03 9.90
C MET A 15 6.33 -25.77 10.24
N ALA A 16 6.03 -24.67 9.56
CA ALA A 16 6.37 -23.35 10.06
C ALA A 16 5.57 -23.09 11.35
N GLY A 17 6.13 -23.45 12.51
CA GLY A 17 5.52 -23.27 13.84
C GLY A 17 5.19 -21.83 14.24
N GLY A 18 5.47 -20.84 13.38
CA GLY A 18 5.02 -19.45 13.52
C GLY A 18 3.71 -19.13 12.77
N ASN A 19 3.14 -20.09 12.02
CA ASN A 19 1.91 -19.94 11.23
C ASN A 19 0.79 -20.83 11.77
N LYS A 20 0.69 -21.03 13.09
CA LYS A 20 -0.48 -21.74 13.66
C LYS A 20 -1.71 -20.82 13.50
N GLY A 21 -2.38 -20.93 12.34
CA GLY A 21 -3.55 -20.14 11.94
C GLY A 21 -3.39 -19.28 10.66
N ASN A 22 -2.23 -19.29 10.00
CA ASN A 22 -2.02 -18.43 8.83
C ASN A 22 -2.10 -19.24 7.53
N THR A 23 -3.28 -19.21 6.89
CA THR A 23 -3.61 -19.90 5.63
C THR A 23 -3.40 -19.05 4.38
N LEU A 24 -3.01 -17.77 4.53
CA LEU A 24 -2.87 -16.84 3.41
C LEU A 24 -1.40 -16.73 2.96
N PRO A 25 -1.16 -16.58 1.64
CA PRO A 25 0.17 -16.35 1.10
C PRO A 25 0.80 -15.10 1.74
N LYS A 26 2.14 -15.07 1.74
CA LYS A 26 2.99 -14.00 2.34
C LYS A 26 2.53 -12.57 1.98
N TYR A 27 1.83 -12.41 0.86
CA TYR A 27 1.23 -11.18 0.33
C TYR A 27 -0.20 -10.88 0.84
N GLY A 28 -0.48 -11.14 2.11
CA GLY A 28 -1.79 -10.84 2.72
C GLY A 28 -1.85 -10.95 4.24
N ASN A 29 -0.70 -11.15 4.89
CA ASN A 29 -0.64 -11.37 6.33
C ASN A 29 -0.44 -10.04 7.09
N LYS A 30 -1.47 -9.59 7.81
CA LYS A 30 -1.40 -8.41 8.70
C LYS A 30 -0.32 -8.52 9.79
N ASN A 31 0.10 -9.73 10.19
CA ASN A 31 1.21 -9.89 11.15
C ASN A 31 2.58 -9.56 10.54
N ALA A 32 2.75 -9.60 9.21
CA ALA A 32 3.98 -9.15 8.56
C ALA A 32 4.13 -7.61 8.58
N VAL A 33 3.00 -6.89 8.68
CA VAL A 33 2.95 -5.42 8.84
C VAL A 33 3.50 -5.00 10.21
N ARG A 34 3.21 -5.80 11.25
CA ARG A 34 3.63 -5.52 12.64
C ARG A 34 5.15 -5.53 12.86
N HIS A 35 5.91 -6.11 11.92
CA HIS A 35 7.37 -6.21 11.96
C HIS A 35 8.08 -5.26 10.97
N GLY A 36 7.38 -4.25 10.43
CA GLY A 36 7.98 -3.19 9.63
C GLY A 36 8.50 -3.60 8.24
N LEU A 37 8.20 -4.82 7.80
CA LEU A 37 8.67 -5.35 6.50
C LEU A 37 7.81 -4.89 5.31
N TYR A 38 6.63 -4.32 5.56
CA TYR A 38 5.78 -3.70 4.54
C TYR A 38 5.07 -2.47 5.13
N SER A 39 5.52 -1.27 4.76
CA SER A 39 4.66 -0.09 4.82
C SER A 39 3.60 -0.23 3.74
N THR A 40 2.34 -0.43 4.13
CA THR A 40 1.19 -0.30 3.21
C THR A 40 0.94 1.15 2.81
N PHE A 41 1.53 2.11 3.53
CA PHE A 41 1.43 3.51 3.18
C PHE A 41 2.24 3.78 1.91
N GLN A 42 1.52 4.22 0.88
CA GLN A 42 2.12 4.74 -0.33
C GLN A 42 2.48 6.20 -0.06
N VAL A 43 3.77 6.51 -0.09
CA VAL A 43 4.22 7.89 0.10
C VAL A 43 4.04 8.62 -1.23
N VAL A 44 3.25 9.68 -1.25
CA VAL A 44 3.17 10.59 -2.40
C VAL A 44 4.49 11.34 -2.53
N THR A 45 5.16 11.16 -3.66
CA THR A 45 6.47 11.75 -3.96
C THR A 45 6.36 12.98 -4.84
N LYS A 46 5.35 13.03 -5.72
CA LYS A 46 5.10 14.15 -6.62
C LYS A 46 3.64 14.18 -7.04
N LEU A 47 3.08 15.38 -7.13
CA LEU A 47 1.79 15.66 -7.77
C LEU A 47 2.04 16.47 -9.04
N THR A 48 1.34 16.16 -10.12
CA THR A 48 1.41 16.94 -11.37
C THR A 48 0.04 16.98 -12.01
N THR A 49 -0.40 18.17 -12.38
CA THR A 49 -1.69 18.38 -13.05
C THR A 49 -1.47 18.77 -14.51
N THR A 50 -2.36 18.31 -15.37
CA THR A 50 -2.55 18.75 -16.76
C THR A 50 -4.02 19.15 -16.93
N ASP A 51 -4.38 19.73 -18.08
CA ASP A 51 -5.76 20.16 -18.38
C ASP A 51 -6.80 19.02 -18.32
N GLU A 52 -6.34 17.77 -18.37
CA GLU A 52 -7.19 16.57 -18.38
C GLU A 52 -7.00 15.65 -17.17
N TYR A 53 -5.85 15.71 -16.48
CA TYR A 53 -5.50 14.72 -15.48
C TYR A 53 -4.68 15.25 -14.30
N LEU A 54 -4.85 14.59 -13.16
CA LEU A 54 -3.95 14.62 -12.02
C LEU A 54 -3.14 13.33 -11.98
N TYR A 55 -1.82 13.49 -11.90
CA TYR A 55 -0.86 12.41 -11.72
C TYR A 55 -0.33 12.43 -10.30
N ILE A 56 -0.50 11.31 -9.59
CA ILE A 56 0.02 11.07 -8.25
C ILE A 56 1.13 10.04 -8.35
N TYR A 57 2.37 10.47 -8.14
CA TYR A 57 3.53 9.59 -8.14
C TYR A 57 3.80 9.09 -6.73
N LEU A 58 3.91 7.78 -6.56
CA LEU A 58 4.10 7.13 -5.27
C LEU A 58 5.51 6.56 -5.14
N SER A 59 5.96 6.36 -3.91
CA SER A 59 7.21 5.66 -3.66
C SER A 59 7.14 4.24 -4.25
N ARG A 60 8.24 3.78 -4.87
CA ARG A 60 8.35 2.50 -5.63
C ARG A 60 7.83 2.52 -7.08
N SER A 61 7.88 3.67 -7.75
CA SER A 61 7.60 3.79 -9.19
C SER A 61 6.14 3.50 -9.58
N ASN A 62 5.22 3.58 -8.63
CA ASN A 62 3.79 3.51 -8.92
C ASN A 62 3.27 4.91 -9.27
N MET A 63 2.27 4.97 -10.16
CA MET A 63 1.63 6.20 -10.58
C MET A 63 0.13 5.99 -10.66
N ILE A 64 -0.64 6.90 -10.07
CA ILE A 64 -2.10 6.97 -10.19
C ILE A 64 -2.44 8.15 -11.10
N LYS A 65 -3.41 7.92 -11.99
CA LYS A 65 -3.93 8.93 -12.92
C LYS A 65 -5.41 9.14 -12.62
N ILE A 66 -5.81 10.38 -12.34
CA ILE A 66 -7.19 10.76 -12.01
C ILE A 66 -7.65 11.78 -13.05
N ALA A 67 -8.81 11.56 -13.68
CA ALA A 67 -9.38 12.51 -14.64
C ALA A 67 -9.90 13.79 -13.96
N THR A 68 -9.89 14.91 -14.66
CA THR A 68 -10.40 16.22 -14.16
C THR A 68 -11.88 16.21 -13.78
N SER A 69 -12.66 15.21 -14.21
CA SER A 69 -14.03 14.98 -13.71
C SER A 69 -14.09 14.53 -12.26
N HIS A 70 -12.95 14.13 -11.67
CA HIS A 70 -12.86 13.52 -10.35
C HIS A 70 -11.93 14.26 -9.37
N PHE A 71 -11.41 15.42 -9.77
CA PHE A 71 -10.76 16.35 -8.85
C PHE A 71 -10.99 17.79 -9.31
N PHE A 72 -10.90 18.74 -8.39
CA PHE A 72 -10.82 20.17 -8.70
C PHE A 72 -9.77 20.84 -7.83
N ILE A 73 -9.28 21.99 -8.27
CA ILE A 73 -8.36 22.82 -7.48
C ILE A 73 -9.19 23.93 -6.87
N ASP A 74 -9.15 24.06 -5.54
CA ASP A 74 -9.86 25.13 -4.84
C ASP A 74 -9.14 26.49 -4.96
N GLU A 75 -9.78 27.55 -4.47
CA GLU A 75 -9.25 28.92 -4.52
C GLU A 75 -7.94 29.07 -3.72
N GLN A 76 -7.67 28.13 -2.80
CA GLN A 76 -6.42 28.07 -2.03
C GLN A 76 -5.33 27.22 -2.72
N GLY A 77 -5.59 26.72 -3.93
CA GLY A 77 -4.65 25.89 -4.68
C GLY A 77 -4.56 24.44 -4.19
N ARG A 78 -5.49 23.98 -3.35
CA ARG A 78 -5.53 22.59 -2.86
C ARG A 78 -6.28 21.72 -3.85
N ILE A 79 -5.82 20.49 -4.00
CA ILE A 79 -6.48 19.49 -4.83
C ILE A 79 -7.56 18.81 -3.99
N ARG A 80 -8.81 18.98 -4.38
CA ARG A 80 -9.98 18.32 -3.78
C ARG A 80 -10.38 17.15 -4.66
N ILE A 81 -10.46 15.96 -4.07
CA ILE A 81 -10.78 14.70 -4.77
C ILE A 81 -12.22 14.33 -4.44
N HIS A 82 -13.00 13.90 -5.44
CA HIS A 82 -14.37 13.43 -5.21
C HIS A 82 -14.38 12.18 -4.32
N GLU A 83 -15.37 12.08 -3.43
CA GLU A 83 -15.49 11.05 -2.39
C GLU A 83 -15.34 9.60 -2.91
N ALA A 84 -15.93 9.30 -4.07
CA ALA A 84 -15.83 7.98 -4.70
C ALA A 84 -14.37 7.59 -5.00
N VAL A 85 -13.55 8.55 -5.44
CA VAL A 85 -12.13 8.34 -5.72
C VAL A 85 -11.31 8.42 -4.44
N ALA A 86 -11.69 9.27 -3.49
CA ALA A 86 -11.03 9.38 -2.19
C ALA A 86 -11.02 8.02 -1.45
N THR A 87 -12.18 7.34 -1.43
CA THR A 87 -12.31 6.01 -0.81
C THR A 87 -11.34 4.98 -1.43
N ASP A 88 -11.14 5.03 -2.74
CA ASP A 88 -10.22 4.12 -3.43
C ASP A 88 -8.75 4.48 -3.18
N LEU A 89 -8.41 5.77 -3.04
CA LEU A 89 -7.06 6.21 -2.68
C LEU A 89 -6.70 5.79 -1.24
N GLU A 90 -7.63 5.92 -0.29
CA GLU A 90 -7.44 5.47 1.08
C GLU A 90 -7.24 3.94 1.16
N ARG A 91 -7.99 3.17 0.38
CA ARG A 91 -7.79 1.72 0.24
C ARG A 91 -6.42 1.35 -0.32
N LEU A 92 -5.86 2.19 -1.17
CA LEU A 92 -4.49 2.06 -1.69
C LEU A 92 -3.42 2.51 -0.69
N GLY A 93 -3.82 3.01 0.49
CA GLY A 93 -2.92 3.46 1.55
C GLY A 93 -2.37 4.86 1.30
N ILE A 94 -3.10 5.71 0.58
CA ILE A 94 -2.80 7.13 0.41
C ILE A 94 -3.63 7.90 1.45
N GLU A 95 -2.96 8.67 2.28
CA GLU A 95 -3.60 9.55 3.25
C GLU A 95 -4.07 10.84 2.55
N LEU A 96 -5.31 11.24 2.83
CA LEU A 96 -5.92 12.48 2.35
C LEU A 96 -6.17 13.39 3.55
N GLU A 97 -5.92 14.69 3.38
CA GLU A 97 -6.29 15.70 4.39
C GLU A 97 -7.77 16.06 4.25
N GLU A 98 -8.47 16.24 5.37
CA GLU A 98 -9.87 16.70 5.44
C GLU A 98 -10.02 18.19 5.07
#